data_AF-A0A0F5QXW9-F1
#
_entry.id   AF-A0A0F5QXW9-F1
#
_cell.length_a   1.000
_cell.length_b   1.000
_cell.length_c   1.000
_cell.angle_alpha   90.00
_cell.angle_beta   90.00
_cell.angle_gamma   90.00
#
_symmetry.space_group_name_H-M   'P 1'
#
loop_
_entity.id
_entity.type
_entity.pdbx_description
1 polymer ?
#
loop_
_entity_poly.entity_id
_entity_poly.type
_entity_poly.pdbx_seq_one_letter_code
_entity_poly.pdbx_strand_id
1 'polypeptide(L)'
;MAIILSFLVGSYARDIFLYGNRTFPSIKPDYVQPVKQYAAATYSYDQVDNALSRGWITAQEHAHTTALMPPRPAPPEPNPAPEQSMPGDPEPPVVIPPTATEPQADDSSSEEAV
;
A
#
# COMPACT_ATOMS: atom_id res chain seq x y z
N MET A 1 -0.08 -29.93 -27.32
CA MET A 1 -0.54 -29.17 -26.13
C MET A 1 0.63 -29.12 -25.15
N ALA A 2 1.21 -27.96 -24.88
CA ALA A 2 2.25 -27.84 -23.86
C ALA A 2 1.61 -27.79 -22.46
N ILE A 3 2.18 -28.50 -21.49
CA ILE A 3 1.78 -28.39 -20.08
C ILE A 3 2.43 -27.12 -19.53
N ILE A 4 1.61 -26.12 -19.19
CA ILE A 4 2.07 -24.88 -18.55
C ILE A 4 2.10 -25.10 -17.04
N LEU A 5 3.28 -24.96 -16.46
CA LEU A 5 3.49 -25.11 -15.04
C LEU A 5 3.36 -23.77 -14.34
N SER A 6 2.32 -23.58 -13.52
CA SER A 6 2.01 -22.31 -12.87
C SER A 6 3.15 -21.78 -11.98
N PHE A 7 3.91 -22.67 -11.32
CA PHE A 7 5.07 -22.27 -10.50
C PHE A 7 6.20 -21.66 -11.35
N LEU A 8 6.34 -22.12 -12.60
CA LEU A 8 7.34 -21.63 -13.54
C LEU A 8 6.92 -20.26 -14.08
N VAL A 9 5.62 -20.07 -14.35
CA VAL A 9 5.04 -18.79 -14.78
C VAL A 9 5.33 -17.70 -13.74
N GLY A 10 5.04 -17.95 -12.46
CA GLY A 10 5.31 -16.97 -11.40
C GLY A 10 6.80 -16.69 -11.21
N SER A 11 7.65 -17.71 -11.34
CA SER A 11 9.11 -17.53 -11.26
C SER A 11 9.64 -16.66 -12.40
N TYR A 12 9.22 -16.93 -13.64
CA TYR A 12 9.59 -16.12 -14.80
C TYR A 12 9.06 -14.70 -14.72
N ALA A 13 7.81 -14.50 -14.28
CA ALA A 13 7.25 -13.17 -14.12
C ALA A 13 8.10 -12.33 -13.15
N ARG A 14 8.48 -12.91 -12.02
CA ARG A 14 9.32 -12.23 -11.03
C ARG A 14 10.73 -11.96 -11.56
N ASP A 15 11.35 -12.94 -12.20
CA ASP A 15 12.70 -12.78 -12.77
C ASP A 15 12.75 -11.70 -13.86
N ILE A 16 11.68 -11.56 -14.66
CA ILE A 16 11.61 -10.60 -15.76
C ILE A 16 11.20 -9.20 -15.27
N PHE A 17 10.10 -9.09 -14.51
CA PHE A 17 9.52 -7.79 -14.15
C PHE A 17 10.08 -7.19 -12.86
N LEU A 18 10.59 -8.00 -11.92
CA LEU A 18 11.04 -7.49 -10.61
C LEU A 18 12.56 -7.50 -10.43
N TYR A 19 13.27 -8.44 -11.05
CA TYR A 19 14.73 -8.55 -10.91
C TYR A 19 15.52 -8.28 -12.20
N GLY A 20 14.90 -8.43 -13.37
CA GLY A 20 15.60 -8.32 -14.66
C GLY A 20 16.66 -9.39 -14.88
N ASN A 21 16.57 -10.53 -14.18
CA ASN A 21 17.50 -11.65 -14.32
C ASN A 21 17.25 -12.45 -15.61
N ARG A 22 16.07 -12.28 -16.21
CA ARG A 22 15.65 -12.93 -17.46
C ARG A 22 14.91 -11.95 -18.34
N THR A 23 14.85 -12.27 -19.63
CA THR A 23 14.07 -11.56 -20.64
C THR A 23 13.13 -12.54 -21.35
N PHE A 24 12.05 -12.06 -21.95
CA PHE A 24 11.12 -12.91 -22.70
C PHE A 24 11.75 -13.78 -23.81
N PRO A 25 12.74 -13.32 -24.60
CA PRO A 25 13.42 -14.20 -25.56
C PRO A 25 14.25 -15.32 -24.91
N SER A 26 14.53 -15.23 -23.61
CA SER A 26 15.27 -16.26 -22.86
C SER A 26 14.36 -17.37 -22.27
N ILE A 27 13.04 -17.22 -22.36
CA ILE A 27 12.07 -18.23 -21.89
C ILE A 27 11.39 -18.93 -23.07
N LYS A 28 10.75 -20.07 -22.80
CA LYS A 28 10.00 -20.79 -23.83
C LYS A 28 8.81 -19.94 -24.32
N PRO A 29 8.52 -19.94 -25.64
CA PRO A 29 7.46 -19.12 -26.22
C PRO A 29 6.07 -19.43 -25.62
N ASP A 30 5.80 -20.70 -25.28
CA ASP A 30 4.56 -21.13 -24.61
C ASP A 30 4.33 -20.43 -23.26
N TYR A 31 5.39 -19.95 -22.61
CA TYR A 31 5.31 -19.27 -21.31
C TYR A 31 5.16 -17.75 -21.42
N VAL A 32 5.39 -17.16 -22.60
CA VAL A 32 5.38 -15.70 -22.78
C VAL A 32 4.00 -15.12 -22.44
N GLN A 33 2.94 -15.68 -23.01
CA GLN A 33 1.58 -15.23 -22.75
C GLN A 33 1.13 -15.43 -21.30
N PRO A 34 1.26 -16.62 -20.67
CA PRO A 34 0.84 -16.79 -19.28
C PRO A 34 1.69 -15.96 -18.30
N VAL A 35 2.96 -15.68 -18.60
CA VAL A 35 3.79 -14.77 -17.79
C VAL A 35 3.24 -13.34 -17.84
N LYS A 36 2.85 -12.84 -19.01
CA LYS A 36 2.23 -11.51 -19.16
C LYS A 36 0.89 -11.43 -18.41
N GLN A 37 0.06 -12.47 -18.51
CA GLN A 37 -1.21 -12.55 -17.77
C GLN A 37 -0.99 -12.56 -16.25
N TYR A 38 -0.01 -13.33 -15.78
CA TYR A 38 0.33 -13.38 -14.35
C TYR A 38 0.85 -12.04 -13.85
N ALA A 39 1.74 -11.40 -14.60
CA ALA A 39 2.25 -10.07 -14.28
C ALA A 39 1.12 -9.03 -14.23
N ALA A 40 0.20 -9.07 -15.20
CA ALA A 40 -0.93 -8.16 -15.24
C ALA A 40 -1.91 -8.32 -14.05
N ALA A 41 -2.06 -9.55 -13.55
CA ALA A 41 -2.93 -9.85 -12.41
C ALA A 41 -2.25 -9.63 -11.04
N THR A 42 -0.91 -9.69 -10.98
CA THR A 42 -0.16 -9.74 -9.72
C THR A 42 0.62 -8.46 -9.43
N TYR A 43 1.14 -7.80 -10.46
CA TYR A 43 2.02 -6.64 -10.31
C TYR A 43 1.29 -5.32 -10.50
N SER A 44 1.84 -4.26 -9.90
CA SER A 44 1.32 -2.90 -10.09
C SER A 44 1.82 -2.29 -11.39
N TYR A 45 1.12 -1.25 -11.87
CA TYR A 45 1.56 -0.47 -13.02
C TYR A 45 2.99 0.06 -12.84
N ASP A 46 3.33 0.57 -11.65
CA ASP A 46 4.68 1.02 -11.32
C ASP A 46 5.75 -0.06 -11.49
N GLN A 47 5.46 -1.31 -11.10
CA GLN A 47 6.42 -2.41 -11.26
C GLN A 47 6.65 -2.73 -12.75
N VAL A 48 5.58 -2.71 -13.54
CA VAL A 48 5.66 -2.96 -14.99
C VAL A 48 6.35 -1.78 -15.72
N ASP A 49 6.06 -0.54 -15.32
CA ASP A 49 6.68 0.69 -15.82
C ASP A 49 8.18 0.74 -15.44
N ASN A 50 8.53 0.29 -14.23
CA ASN A 50 9.92 0.19 -13.78
C ASN A 50 10.70 -0.83 -14.62
N ALA A 51 10.11 -1.99 -14.89
CA ALA A 51 10.74 -3.01 -15.75
C ALA A 51 11.07 -2.46 -17.15
N LEU A 52 10.17 -1.65 -17.74
CA LEU A 52 10.42 -0.96 -19.00
C LEU A 52 11.54 0.09 -18.86
N SER A 53 11.48 0.90 -17.82
CA SER A 53 12.47 1.96 -17.56
C SER A 53 13.88 1.41 -17.32
N ARG A 54 13.98 0.21 -16.73
CA ARG A 54 15.25 -0.52 -16.53
C ARG A 54 15.69 -1.32 -17.75
N GLY A 55 14.89 -1.37 -18.81
CA GLY A 55 15.19 -2.10 -20.05
C GLY A 55 15.08 -3.63 -19.92
N TRP A 56 14.35 -4.14 -18.92
CA TRP A 56 14.14 -5.58 -18.73
C TRP A 56 13.12 -6.17 -19.69
N ILE A 57 12.18 -5.33 -20.12
CA ILE A 57 11.15 -5.64 -21.10
C ILE A 57 11.16 -4.58 -22.19
N THR A 58 10.69 -4.94 -23.38
CA THR A 58 10.51 -4.01 -24.49
C THR A 58 9.21 -3.19 -24.35
N ALA A 59 9.13 -2.08 -25.09
CA ALA A 59 7.91 -1.27 -25.14
C ALA A 59 6.68 -2.07 -25.63
N GLN A 60 6.87 -3.01 -26.57
CA GLN A 60 5.79 -3.87 -27.04
C GLN A 60 5.32 -4.84 -25.96
N GLU A 61 6.24 -5.41 -25.18
CA GLU A 61 5.88 -6.33 -24.09
C GLU A 61 5.20 -5.61 -22.94
N HIS A 62 5.67 -4.42 -22.60
CA HIS A 62 5.02 -3.52 -21.67
C HIS A 62 3.59 -3.19 -22.10
N ALA A 63 3.39 -2.79 -23.36
CA ALA A 63 2.06 -2.51 -23.90
C ALA A 63 1.14 -3.75 -23.86
N HIS A 64 1.67 -4.93 -24.18
CA HIS A 64 0.91 -6.17 -24.11
C HIS A 64 0.51 -6.53 -22.67
N THR A 65 1.39 -6.33 -21.69
CA THR A 65 1.08 -6.60 -20.28
C THR A 65 0.08 -5.60 -19.74
N THR A 66 0.29 -4.30 -19.98
CA THR A 66 -0.60 -3.24 -19.50
C THR A 66 -2.00 -3.30 -20.12
N ALA A 67 -2.14 -3.78 -21.36
CA ALA A 67 -3.43 -4.04 -21.97
C ALA A 67 -4.22 -5.18 -21.30
N LEU A 68 -3.55 -6.08 -20.57
CA LEU A 68 -4.18 -7.16 -19.80
C LEU A 68 -4.47 -6.75 -18.35
N MET A 69 -3.91 -5.64 -17.88
CA MET A 69 -4.12 -5.16 -16.52
C MET A 69 -5.52 -4.56 -16.37
N PRO A 70 -6.15 -4.70 -15.19
CA PRO A 70 -7.36 -3.94 -14.89
C PRO A 70 -7.05 -2.44 -15.01
N PRO A 71 -8.01 -1.60 -15.45
CA PRO A 71 -7.77 -0.19 -15.67
C PRO A 71 -7.09 0.42 -14.45
N ARG A 72 -5.99 1.16 -14.71
CA ARG A 72 -5.21 1.84 -13.66
C ARG A 72 -6.22 2.51 -12.74
N PRO A 73 -6.27 2.11 -11.44
CA PRO A 73 -7.17 2.78 -10.52
C PRO A 73 -6.88 4.26 -10.67
N ALA A 74 -7.92 5.04 -10.94
CA ALA A 74 -7.76 6.49 -10.98
C ALA A 74 -6.98 6.84 -9.71
N PRO A 75 -5.93 7.71 -9.80
CA PRO A 75 -5.38 8.28 -8.59
C PRO A 75 -6.58 8.67 -7.74
N PRO A 76 -6.64 8.28 -6.46
CA PRO A 76 -7.78 8.66 -5.65
C PRO A 76 -7.96 10.14 -5.93
N GLU A 77 -9.13 10.53 -6.46
CA GLU A 77 -9.47 11.94 -6.53
C GLU A 77 -9.04 12.50 -5.17
N PRO A 78 -8.41 13.68 -5.10
CA PRO A 78 -8.15 14.31 -3.82
C PRO A 78 -9.52 14.45 -3.15
N ASN A 79 -9.91 13.41 -2.42
CA ASN A 79 -10.93 13.48 -1.41
C ASN A 79 -10.39 14.59 -0.55
N PRO A 80 -11.15 15.68 -0.32
CA PRO A 80 -10.68 16.74 0.57
C PRO A 80 -10.10 16.01 1.78
N ALA A 81 -8.84 16.31 2.10
CA ALA A 81 -8.15 15.70 3.22
C ALA A 81 -9.15 15.51 4.35
N PRO A 82 -9.17 14.37 5.09
CA PRO A 82 -10.02 14.26 6.26
C PRO A 82 -9.80 15.55 7.02
N GLU A 83 -10.88 16.34 7.11
CA GLU A 83 -10.83 17.69 7.66
C GLU A 83 -9.95 17.58 8.88
N GLN A 84 -8.81 18.29 8.84
CA GLN A 84 -7.91 18.34 9.98
C GLN A 84 -8.80 18.52 11.17
N SER A 85 -8.75 17.58 12.12
CA SER A 85 -9.54 17.63 13.34
C SER A 85 -9.47 19.06 13.88
N MET A 86 -10.51 19.83 13.60
CA MET A 86 -10.67 21.15 14.20
C MET A 86 -10.71 20.88 15.70
N PRO A 87 -9.96 21.63 16.50
CA PRO A 87 -9.98 21.45 17.94
C PRO A 87 -11.40 21.79 18.41
N GLY A 88 -11.98 20.86 19.17
CA GLY A 88 -13.16 20.99 20.03
C GLY A 88 -14.11 22.16 19.76
N ASP A 89 -15.29 21.84 19.24
CA ASP A 89 -16.50 22.55 19.65
C ASP A 89 -16.55 22.50 21.19
N PRO A 90 -16.53 23.63 21.91
CA PRO A 90 -16.62 23.59 23.37
C PRO A 90 -18.00 23.05 23.74
N GLU A 91 -18.04 21.89 24.40
CA GLU A 91 -19.25 21.35 25.02
C GLU A 91 -20.00 22.47 25.80
N PRO A 92 -21.34 22.50 25.77
CA PRO A 92 -22.09 23.42 26.60
C PRO A 92 -21.75 23.14 28.07
N PRO A 93 -21.70 24.18 28.94
CA PRO A 93 -21.31 24.00 30.33
C PRO A 93 -22.29 23.04 31.02
N VAL A 94 -21.79 21.88 31.42
CA VAL A 94 -22.48 20.96 32.32
C VAL A 94 -22.79 21.74 33.60
N VAL A 95 -24.08 21.97 33.85
CA VAL A 95 -24.57 22.55 35.10
C VAL A 95 -24.35 21.52 36.20
N ILE A 96 -23.27 21.71 36.96
CA ILE A 96 -22.99 20.92 38.16
C ILE A 96 -23.94 21.40 39.26
N PRO A 97 -24.83 20.57 39.84
CA PRO A 97 -25.50 20.93 41.07
C PRO A 97 -24.48 20.98 42.22
N PRO A 98 -24.59 21.91 43.19
CA PRO A 98 -23.63 22.04 44.27
C PRO A 98 -23.72 20.83 45.20
N THR A 99 -22.65 20.04 45.25
CA THR A 99 -22.38 19.11 46.36
C THR A 99 -22.08 19.94 47.61
N ALA A 100 -22.80 19.64 48.68
CA ALA A 100 -22.68 20.28 49.98
C ALA A 100 -21.24 20.22 50.55
N THR A 101 -20.66 21.39 50.82
CA THR A 101 -20.03 21.83 52.08
C THR A 101 -20.01 20.74 53.18
N GLU A 102 -18.85 20.16 53.56
CA GLU A 102 -17.81 20.69 54.50
C GLU A 102 -17.69 19.68 55.70
N PRO A 103 -16.69 19.67 56.63
CA PRO A 103 -15.36 20.31 56.74
C PRO A 103 -14.16 19.35 56.97
N GLN A 104 -12.98 19.99 56.92
CA GLN A 104 -11.65 19.65 57.42
C GLN A 104 -11.51 18.87 58.74
N ALA A 105 -10.44 18.08 58.83
CA ALA A 105 -9.49 18.05 59.95
C ALA A 105 -8.13 17.57 59.37
N ASP A 106 -7.16 18.44 59.12
CA ASP A 106 -6.24 19.09 60.07
C ASP A 106 -5.06 18.21 60.49
N ASP A 107 -3.91 18.88 60.48
CA ASP A 107 -2.73 18.64 61.30
C ASP A 107 -1.55 17.79 60.77
N SER A 108 -0.57 18.55 60.28
CA SER A 108 0.78 18.69 60.86
C SER A 108 1.99 17.91 60.33
N SER A 109 2.99 18.76 60.03
CA SER A 109 4.41 18.69 60.41
C SER A 109 5.28 17.73 59.61
N SER A 110 6.20 18.20 58.77
CA SER A 110 7.49 18.92 59.00
C SER A 110 8.61 17.97 58.50
N GLU A 111 9.48 18.39 57.58
CA GLU A 111 10.90 18.76 57.86
C GLU A 111 11.70 17.53 58.39
N GLU A 112 12.78 17.01 57.81
CA GLU A 112 14.05 17.64 57.42
C GLU A 112 14.96 16.54 56.78
N ALA A 113 15.87 17.00 55.91
CA ALA A 113 17.24 16.59 55.58
C ALA A 113 17.83 15.14 55.68
N VAL A 114 18.81 14.99 54.77
CA VAL A 114 20.00 14.10 54.65
C VAL A 114 19.85 12.64 54.22
#